data_AF-A0A4R3SPF5-F1
#
_entry.id   AF-A0A4R3SPF5-F1
#
_cell.length_a   1.000
_cell.length_b   1.000
_cell.length_c   1.000
_cell.angle_alpha   90.00
_cell.angle_beta   90.00
_cell.angle_gamma   90.00
#
_symmetry.space_group_name_H-M   'P 1'
#
loop_
_entity.id
_entity.type
_entity.pdbx_description
1 polymer ?
#
loop_
_entity_poly.entity_id
_entity_poly.type
_entity_poly.pdbx_seq_one_letter_code
_entity_poly.pdbx_strand_id
1 'polypeptide(L)'
;MTADTPGQEARPASVAVLAAAVGSPDDSATVAAALAATVADAEPAQRDALLVAAFRAAVPGNAAALEARGLPRRLAEASVADVDRKLDRYGLRGTGVDWLVAVATGRVVAVGRLQYELGDHLPDGQPAWGVHVPEAGPLDPDACDRSFARAPEVLRALAPALAADRWQCRSWILDPGLATVLGPDANLVRFARRFRLAPPGPHDGAEGDESVAKFVFGVPLATARASNASGRLPRAVLDRWAAGAHWTERTGTAPVV
;
A
#
# COMPACT_ATOMS: atom_id res chain seq x y z
N MET A 1 30.56 18.71 7.31
CA MET A 1 31.04 17.54 8.09
C MET A 1 29.84 16.69 8.42
N THR A 2 29.54 15.74 7.54
CA THR A 2 28.52 14.70 7.75
C THR A 2 29.05 13.74 8.80
N ALA A 3 28.42 13.70 9.97
CA ALA A 3 28.69 12.68 10.96
C ALA A 3 28.14 11.35 10.41
N ASP A 4 29.04 10.56 9.83
CA ASP A 4 28.83 9.16 9.55
C ASP A 4 28.64 8.45 10.90
N THR A 5 27.41 8.04 11.21
CA THR A 5 27.10 7.38 12.49
C THR A 5 27.42 5.90 12.32
N PRO A 6 28.45 5.35 12.97
CA PRO A 6 28.80 3.95 12.80
C PRO A 6 27.74 3.07 13.48
N GLY A 7 27.17 2.11 12.72
CA GLY A 7 26.41 0.98 13.28
C GLY A 7 24.92 0.90 12.93
N GLN A 8 24.56 0.82 11.65
CA GLN A 8 23.19 0.45 11.20
C GLN A 8 23.21 -0.36 9.89
N GLU A 9 24.19 -1.25 9.70
CA GLU A 9 24.17 -2.19 8.59
C GLU A 9 23.01 -3.19 8.75
N ALA A 10 22.40 -3.58 7.63
CA ALA A 10 21.35 -4.58 7.62
C ALA A 10 21.89 -5.91 8.16
N ARG A 11 21.21 -6.49 9.15
CA ARG A 11 21.58 -7.82 9.65
C ARG A 11 21.33 -8.86 8.56
N PRO A 12 22.30 -9.75 8.26
CA PRO A 12 22.13 -10.78 7.23
C PRO A 12 20.90 -11.67 7.46
N ALA A 13 20.59 -12.00 8.72
CA ALA A 13 19.40 -12.78 9.07
C ALA A 13 18.09 -12.09 8.68
N SER A 14 17.99 -10.77 8.89
CA SER A 14 16.80 -9.99 8.52
C SER A 14 16.59 -9.96 7.01
N VAL A 15 17.68 -9.76 6.25
CA VAL A 15 17.64 -9.79 4.78
C VAL A 15 17.28 -11.18 4.27
N ALA A 16 17.80 -12.24 4.90
CA ALA A 16 17.47 -13.61 4.55
C ALA A 16 15.98 -13.96 4.77
N VAL A 17 15.36 -13.45 5.86
CA VAL A 17 13.91 -13.60 6.08
C VAL A 17 13.11 -12.97 4.95
N LEU A 18 13.45 -11.74 4.55
CA LEU A 18 12.77 -11.03 3.46
C LEU A 18 12.99 -11.72 2.10
N ALA A 19 14.19 -12.25 1.85
CA ALA A 19 14.49 -12.96 0.60
C ALA A 19 13.75 -14.30 0.50
N ALA A 20 13.71 -15.06 1.60
CA ALA A 20 12.99 -16.34 1.65
C ALA A 20 11.48 -16.18 1.47
N ALA A 21 10.94 -15.03 1.84
CA ALA A 21 9.51 -14.73 1.71
C ALA A 21 9.06 -14.39 0.27
N VAL A 22 9.97 -14.19 -0.69
CA VAL A 22 9.60 -13.85 -2.08
C VAL A 22 8.83 -15.00 -2.73
N GLY A 23 7.51 -14.78 -2.86
CA GLY A 23 6.57 -15.77 -3.37
C GLY A 23 6.36 -16.99 -2.47
N SER A 24 6.60 -16.83 -1.17
CA SER A 24 6.12 -17.73 -0.12
C SER A 24 4.59 -17.64 -0.02
N PRO A 25 3.89 -18.72 0.39
CA PRO A 25 2.46 -18.65 0.74
C PRO A 25 2.20 -17.85 2.04
N ASP A 26 3.22 -17.62 2.87
CA ASP A 26 3.07 -16.94 4.16
C ASP A 26 2.46 -15.55 3.99
N ASP A 27 1.59 -15.18 4.93
CA ASP A 27 1.07 -13.82 5.00
C ASP A 27 2.12 -12.84 5.53
N SER A 28 1.89 -11.55 5.26
CA SER A 28 2.84 -10.50 5.64
C SER A 28 3.01 -10.37 7.16
N ALA A 29 2.00 -10.75 7.94
CA ALA A 29 2.06 -10.69 9.40
C ALA A 29 3.03 -11.74 9.96
N THR A 30 2.97 -12.96 9.43
CA THR A 30 3.87 -14.07 9.78
C THR A 30 5.32 -13.71 9.46
N VAL A 31 5.57 -13.18 8.27
CA VAL A 31 6.91 -12.74 7.86
C VAL A 31 7.37 -11.54 8.69
N ALA A 32 6.48 -10.59 9.02
CA ALA A 32 6.81 -9.45 9.89
C ALA A 32 7.20 -9.90 11.31
N ALA A 33 6.52 -10.92 11.87
CA ALA A 33 6.88 -11.49 13.16
C ALA A 33 8.26 -12.18 13.12
N ALA A 34 8.53 -12.97 12.07
CA ALA A 34 9.85 -13.57 11.86
C ALA A 34 10.95 -12.52 11.71
N LEU A 35 10.68 -11.45 10.96
CA LEU A 35 11.60 -10.33 10.79
C LEU A 35 11.86 -9.62 12.13
N ALA A 36 10.83 -9.35 12.93
CA ALA A 36 10.97 -8.75 14.25
C ALA A 36 11.83 -9.60 15.20
N ALA A 37 11.74 -10.93 15.12
CA ALA A 37 12.57 -11.83 15.91
C ALA A 37 14.08 -11.68 15.60
N THR A 38 14.45 -11.32 14.37
CA THR A 38 15.86 -11.12 13.97
C THR A 38 16.54 -9.91 14.61
N VAL A 39 15.77 -9.03 15.24
CA VAL A 39 16.27 -7.80 15.93
C VAL A 39 15.86 -7.76 17.41
N ALA A 40 15.32 -8.85 17.96
CA ALA A 40 14.77 -8.86 19.32
C ALA A 40 15.84 -8.65 20.41
N ASP A 41 17.07 -9.09 20.15
CA ASP A 41 18.25 -8.90 21.00
C ASP A 41 18.79 -7.45 20.97
N ALA A 42 18.39 -6.63 19.99
CA ALA A 42 18.81 -5.24 19.92
C ALA A 42 18.05 -4.36 20.92
N GLU A 43 18.68 -3.26 21.33
CA GLU A 43 18.05 -2.22 22.15
C GLU A 43 16.78 -1.70 21.46
N PRO A 44 15.69 -1.41 22.20
CA PRO A 44 14.43 -0.95 21.62
C PRO A 44 14.59 0.25 20.66
N ALA A 45 15.51 1.18 20.99
CA ALA A 45 15.80 2.35 20.16
C ALA A 45 16.49 2.03 18.82
N GLN A 46 17.12 0.86 18.68
CA GLN A 46 17.86 0.45 17.48
C GLN A 46 17.05 -0.46 16.55
N ARG A 47 16.01 -1.12 17.06
CA ARG A 47 15.21 -2.11 16.30
C ARG A 47 14.64 -1.53 15.01
N ASP A 48 14.05 -0.34 15.08
CA ASP A 48 13.42 0.29 13.91
C ASP A 48 14.45 0.60 12.82
N ALA A 49 15.64 1.08 13.20
CA ALA A 49 16.70 1.37 12.24
C ALA A 49 17.25 0.09 11.58
N LEU A 50 17.40 -0.99 12.33
CA LEU A 50 17.83 -2.29 11.80
C LEU A 50 16.80 -2.86 10.81
N LEU A 51 15.51 -2.71 11.09
CA LEU A 51 14.43 -3.12 10.19
C LEU A 51 14.43 -2.28 8.90
N VAL A 52 14.58 -0.95 9.02
CA VAL A 52 14.71 -0.05 7.87
C VAL A 52 15.90 -0.45 6.99
N ALA A 53 17.06 -0.71 7.59
CA ALA A 53 18.24 -1.17 6.87
C ALA A 53 17.99 -2.51 6.17
N ALA A 54 17.33 -3.46 6.83
CA ALA A 54 16.98 -4.76 6.25
C ALA A 54 16.06 -4.62 5.02
N PHE A 55 15.01 -3.81 5.10
CA PHE A 55 14.12 -3.56 3.96
C PHE A 55 14.88 -2.98 2.77
N ARG A 56 15.69 -1.93 2.99
CA ARG A 56 16.49 -1.30 1.93
C ARG A 56 17.50 -2.27 1.30
N ALA A 57 18.17 -3.06 2.12
CA ALA A 57 19.15 -4.03 1.64
C ALA A 57 18.52 -5.19 0.85
N ALA A 58 17.27 -5.57 1.15
CA ALA A 58 16.57 -6.65 0.46
C ALA A 58 16.08 -6.25 -0.94
N VAL A 59 15.83 -4.96 -1.21
CA VAL A 59 15.22 -4.46 -2.46
C VAL A 59 15.87 -5.02 -3.74
N PRO A 60 17.20 -4.93 -3.95
CA PRO A 60 17.80 -5.41 -5.21
C PRO A 60 17.69 -6.92 -5.38
N GLY A 61 17.90 -7.68 -4.30
CA GLY A 61 17.82 -9.15 -4.32
C GLY A 61 16.39 -9.63 -4.57
N ASN A 62 15.41 -8.99 -3.93
CA ASN A 62 14.01 -9.34 -4.09
C ASN A 62 13.46 -8.95 -5.47
N ALA A 63 13.92 -7.85 -6.07
CA ALA A 63 13.63 -7.54 -7.47
C ALA A 63 14.13 -8.65 -8.41
N ALA A 64 15.37 -9.09 -8.24
CA ALA A 64 15.94 -10.19 -9.04
C ALA A 64 15.20 -11.51 -8.83
N ALA A 65 14.78 -11.81 -7.59
CA ALA A 65 13.99 -12.99 -7.27
C ALA A 65 12.60 -12.95 -7.92
N LEU A 66 11.93 -11.80 -7.96
CA LEU A 66 10.66 -11.63 -8.67
C LEU A 66 10.83 -11.78 -10.18
N GLU A 67 11.93 -11.27 -10.75
CA GLU A 67 12.26 -11.47 -12.17
C GLU A 67 12.46 -12.94 -12.50
N ALA A 68 13.21 -13.68 -11.66
CA ALA A 68 13.42 -15.12 -11.81
C ALA A 68 12.10 -15.93 -11.72
N ARG A 69 11.06 -15.37 -11.11
CA ARG A 69 9.71 -15.94 -11.03
C ARG A 69 8.79 -15.56 -12.19
N GLY A 70 9.32 -14.89 -13.21
CA GLY A 70 8.60 -14.56 -14.44
C GLY A 70 7.96 -13.18 -14.46
N LEU A 71 8.19 -12.33 -13.45
CA LEU A 71 7.78 -10.93 -13.51
C LEU A 71 8.73 -10.17 -14.45
N PRO A 72 8.26 -9.41 -15.45
CA PRO A 72 9.17 -8.60 -16.27
C PRO A 72 10.02 -7.67 -15.39
N ARG A 73 11.32 -7.59 -15.66
CA ARG A 73 12.30 -6.82 -14.86
C ARG A 73 11.80 -5.46 -14.39
N ARG A 74 11.24 -4.67 -15.31
CA ARG A 74 10.71 -3.33 -14.99
C ARG A 74 9.58 -3.35 -13.97
N LEU A 75 8.71 -4.37 -14.00
CA LEU A 75 7.65 -4.54 -13.01
C LEU A 75 8.20 -5.05 -11.68
N ALA A 76 9.21 -5.91 -11.69
CA ALA A 76 9.89 -6.35 -10.47
C ALA A 76 10.55 -5.18 -9.74
N GLU A 77 11.37 -4.39 -10.45
CA GLU A 77 11.98 -3.17 -9.93
C GLU A 77 10.93 -2.17 -9.44
N ALA A 78 9.85 -1.94 -10.20
CA ALA A 78 8.79 -1.03 -9.81
C ALA A 78 8.00 -1.49 -8.57
N SER A 79 7.84 -2.81 -8.38
CA SER A 79 7.10 -3.39 -7.25
C SER A 79 7.81 -3.12 -5.94
N VAL A 80 9.12 -3.35 -5.88
CA VAL A 80 9.91 -3.14 -4.65
C VAL A 80 10.32 -1.68 -4.43
N ALA A 81 10.30 -0.84 -5.47
CA ALA A 81 10.66 0.59 -5.35
C ALA A 81 9.73 1.40 -4.43
N ASP A 82 8.55 0.87 -4.06
CA ASP A 82 7.66 1.55 -3.11
C ASP A 82 8.14 1.44 -1.65
N VAL A 83 9.05 0.51 -1.35
CA VAL A 83 9.68 0.37 -0.02
C VAL A 83 10.34 1.69 0.39
N ASP A 84 11.27 2.20 -0.43
CA ASP A 84 11.97 3.45 -0.13
C ASP A 84 11.03 4.65 -0.09
N ARG A 85 10.10 4.75 -1.05
CA ARG A 85 9.14 5.86 -1.09
C ARG A 85 8.30 5.94 0.18
N LYS A 86 7.84 4.80 0.71
CA LYS A 86 7.04 4.75 1.92
C LYS A 86 7.87 5.01 3.18
N LEU A 87 9.07 4.44 3.24
CA LEU A 87 10.01 4.70 4.35
C LEU A 87 10.40 6.18 4.43
N ASP A 88 10.70 6.81 3.30
CA ASP A 88 11.10 8.22 3.25
C ASP A 88 9.94 9.16 3.61
N ARG A 89 8.70 8.79 3.24
CA ARG A 89 7.52 9.63 3.48
C ARG A 89 6.89 9.44 4.85
N TYR A 90 6.76 8.21 5.33
CA TYR A 90 6.01 7.86 6.54
C TYR A 90 6.85 7.18 7.61
N GLY A 91 8.10 6.84 7.32
CA GLY A 91 8.91 6.00 8.19
C GLY A 91 8.34 4.58 8.34
N LEU A 92 9.02 3.78 9.17
CA LEU A 92 8.65 2.38 9.43
C LEU A 92 7.25 2.28 10.06
N ARG A 93 7.02 3.03 11.15
CA ARG A 93 5.79 2.97 11.94
C ARG A 93 4.59 3.59 11.23
N GLY A 94 4.79 4.70 10.52
CA GLY A 94 3.72 5.33 9.75
C GLY A 94 3.32 4.50 8.53
N THR A 95 4.23 3.70 7.98
CA THR A 95 3.92 2.77 6.88
C THR A 95 3.21 1.51 7.37
N GLY A 96 3.75 0.86 8.41
CA GLY A 96 3.38 -0.50 8.81
C GLY A 96 4.39 -1.53 8.31
N VAL A 97 4.87 -2.40 9.21
CA VAL A 97 5.90 -3.40 8.87
C VAL A 97 5.34 -4.49 7.96
N ASP A 98 4.11 -4.93 8.23
CA ASP A 98 3.32 -5.84 7.41
C ASP A 98 3.15 -5.33 5.97
N TRP A 99 2.82 -4.05 5.80
CA TRP A 99 2.72 -3.45 4.46
C TRP A 99 4.07 -3.43 3.75
N LEU A 100 5.14 -3.03 4.45
CA LEU A 100 6.49 -3.03 3.87
C LEU A 100 6.96 -4.44 3.49
N VAL A 101 6.63 -5.46 4.30
CA VAL A 101 6.85 -6.86 3.94
C VAL A 101 6.11 -7.19 2.65
N ALA A 102 4.81 -6.88 2.55
CA ALA A 102 4.01 -7.20 1.37
C ALA A 102 4.61 -6.63 0.08
N VAL A 103 5.07 -5.38 0.12
CA VAL A 103 5.74 -4.71 -1.00
C VAL A 103 7.12 -5.32 -1.27
N ALA A 104 7.95 -5.50 -0.22
CA ALA A 104 9.32 -5.96 -0.37
C ALA A 104 9.42 -7.40 -0.88
N THR A 105 8.42 -8.25 -0.61
CA THR A 105 8.41 -9.67 -1.00
C THR A 105 7.60 -9.93 -2.27
N GLY A 106 7.00 -8.89 -2.86
CA GLY A 106 6.17 -9.00 -4.07
C GLY A 106 4.83 -9.70 -3.83
N ARG A 107 4.30 -9.65 -2.61
CA ARG A 107 2.87 -9.93 -2.36
C ARG A 107 2.00 -8.80 -2.91
N VAL A 108 2.50 -7.57 -2.86
CA VAL A 108 1.96 -6.40 -3.57
C VAL A 108 2.87 -6.10 -4.75
N VAL A 109 2.34 -6.18 -5.97
CA VAL A 109 3.09 -5.99 -7.21
C VAL A 109 2.58 -4.80 -8.01
N ALA A 110 3.50 -3.99 -8.52
CA ALA A 110 3.19 -2.86 -9.38
C ALA A 110 2.94 -3.31 -10.82
N VAL A 111 1.81 -2.91 -11.39
CA VAL A 111 1.51 -3.10 -12.82
C VAL A 111 1.02 -1.77 -13.39
N GLY A 112 1.91 -1.01 -14.03
CA GLY A 112 1.57 0.31 -14.56
C GLY A 112 1.28 1.31 -13.43
N ARG A 113 0.10 1.94 -13.43
CA ARG A 113 -0.26 2.97 -12.43
C ARG A 113 -0.61 2.39 -11.06
N LEU A 114 -1.12 1.17 -10.98
CA LEU A 114 -1.65 0.60 -9.74
C LEU A 114 -0.76 -0.53 -9.21
N GLN A 115 -0.99 -0.87 -7.96
CA GLN A 115 -0.42 -2.03 -7.29
C GLN A 115 -1.52 -3.04 -6.99
N TYR A 116 -1.18 -4.32 -7.00
CA TYR A 116 -2.12 -5.41 -6.81
C TYR A 116 -1.60 -6.38 -5.75
N GLU A 117 -2.45 -6.74 -4.80
CA GLU A 117 -2.14 -7.66 -3.72
C GLU A 117 -2.64 -9.07 -4.03
N LEU A 118 -1.73 -10.04 -3.88
CA LEU A 118 -2.00 -11.46 -4.04
C LEU A 118 -2.53 -12.07 -2.74
N GLY A 119 -3.47 -13.00 -2.87
CA GLY A 119 -4.02 -13.75 -1.73
C GLY A 119 -4.94 -12.92 -0.82
N ASP A 120 -5.52 -11.85 -1.35
CA ASP A 120 -6.62 -11.12 -0.71
C ASP A 120 -7.94 -11.87 -0.91
N HIS A 121 -8.95 -11.56 -0.11
CA HIS A 121 -10.26 -12.22 -0.14
C HIS A 121 -11.38 -11.21 0.09
N LEU A 122 -12.46 -11.35 -0.67
CA LEU A 122 -13.70 -10.63 -0.42
C LEU A 122 -14.23 -10.91 1.01
N PRO A 123 -15.12 -10.06 1.55
CA PRO A 123 -15.71 -10.29 2.87
C PRO A 123 -16.43 -11.64 3.04
N ASP A 124 -16.88 -12.25 1.93
CA ASP A 124 -17.50 -13.58 1.91
C ASP A 124 -16.50 -14.72 1.72
N GLY A 125 -15.19 -14.42 1.71
CA GLY A 125 -14.11 -15.39 1.58
C GLY A 125 -13.75 -15.76 0.14
N GLN A 126 -14.40 -15.19 -0.88
CA GLN A 126 -14.00 -15.44 -2.28
C GLN A 126 -12.61 -14.86 -2.57
N PRO A 127 -11.71 -15.58 -3.26
CA PRO A 127 -10.41 -15.05 -3.65
C PRO A 127 -10.54 -13.74 -4.44
N ALA A 128 -9.69 -12.78 -4.11
CA ALA A 128 -9.63 -11.49 -4.79
C ALA A 128 -8.17 -11.05 -4.95
N TRP A 129 -7.98 -10.08 -5.85
CA TRP A 129 -6.77 -9.27 -5.87
C TRP A 129 -7.07 -7.91 -5.26
N GLY A 130 -6.33 -7.56 -4.22
CA GLY A 130 -6.41 -6.23 -3.61
C GLY A 130 -5.86 -5.18 -4.56
N VAL A 131 -6.45 -4.00 -4.62
CA VAL A 131 -6.05 -2.91 -5.51
C VAL A 131 -5.61 -1.71 -4.69
N HIS A 132 -4.38 -1.28 -4.95
CA HIS A 132 -3.68 -0.25 -4.18
C HIS A 132 -3.17 0.85 -5.10
N VAL A 133 -3.12 2.08 -4.58
CA VAL A 133 -2.67 3.27 -5.33
C VAL A 133 -1.33 3.75 -4.77
N PRO A 134 -0.21 3.57 -5.50
CA PRO A 134 1.05 4.16 -5.07
C PRO A 134 1.02 5.68 -5.24
N GLU A 135 1.76 6.38 -4.39
CA GLU A 135 1.88 7.85 -4.38
C GLU A 135 2.93 8.36 -5.38
N ALA A 136 2.87 7.83 -6.60
CA ALA A 136 3.85 8.07 -7.67
C ALA A 136 3.36 9.04 -8.76
N GLY A 137 2.20 9.68 -8.58
CA GLY A 137 1.64 10.62 -9.55
C GLY A 137 0.10 10.68 -9.54
N PRO A 138 -0.53 11.39 -10.49
CA PRO A 138 -1.99 11.45 -10.59
C PRO A 138 -2.59 10.09 -10.95
N LEU A 139 -3.83 9.84 -10.52
CA LEU A 139 -4.66 8.71 -10.97
C LEU A 139 -5.22 8.96 -12.38
N ASP A 140 -4.32 9.15 -13.35
CA ASP A 140 -4.71 9.32 -14.75
C ASP A 140 -5.64 8.17 -15.21
N PRO A 141 -6.84 8.45 -15.75
CA PRO A 141 -7.81 7.42 -16.10
C PRO A 141 -7.26 6.38 -17.08
N ASP A 142 -6.58 6.82 -18.14
CA ASP A 142 -6.06 5.92 -19.17
C ASP A 142 -4.93 5.04 -18.62
N ALA A 143 -4.09 5.59 -17.73
CA ALA A 143 -3.06 4.81 -17.04
C ALA A 143 -3.65 3.77 -16.08
N CYS A 144 -4.78 4.08 -15.43
CA CYS A 144 -5.51 3.11 -14.62
C CYS A 144 -6.11 2.01 -15.51
N ASP A 145 -6.71 2.37 -16.65
CA ASP A 145 -7.31 1.38 -17.56
C ASP A 145 -6.27 0.42 -18.12
N ARG A 146 -5.10 0.93 -18.54
CA ARG A 146 -3.97 0.08 -18.96
C ARG A 146 -3.48 -0.83 -17.83
N SER A 147 -3.49 -0.33 -16.60
CA SER A 147 -3.08 -1.10 -15.42
C SER A 147 -4.03 -2.27 -15.18
N PHE A 148 -5.35 -2.01 -15.11
CA PHE A 148 -6.36 -3.05 -14.90
C PHE A 148 -6.38 -4.08 -16.04
N ALA A 149 -6.23 -3.64 -17.29
CA ALA A 149 -6.20 -4.54 -18.44
C ALA A 149 -4.97 -5.47 -18.44
N ARG A 150 -3.81 -4.98 -17.96
CA ARG A 150 -2.56 -5.76 -17.95
C ARG A 150 -2.43 -6.68 -16.73
N ALA A 151 -3.00 -6.29 -15.60
CA ALA A 151 -2.78 -6.98 -14.33
C ALA A 151 -3.14 -8.48 -14.33
N PRO A 152 -4.29 -8.94 -14.88
CA PRO A 152 -4.68 -10.35 -14.78
C PRO A 152 -3.67 -11.32 -15.40
N GLU A 153 -3.09 -10.98 -16.55
CA GLU A 153 -2.05 -11.80 -17.20
C GLU A 153 -0.80 -11.88 -16.30
N VAL A 154 -0.35 -10.74 -15.78
CA VAL A 154 0.84 -10.65 -14.94
C VAL A 154 0.66 -11.42 -13.63
N LEU A 155 -0.47 -11.23 -12.95
CA LEU A 155 -0.75 -11.85 -11.65
C LEU A 155 -0.91 -13.37 -11.76
N ARG A 156 -1.62 -13.85 -12.79
CA ARG A 156 -1.77 -15.30 -13.03
C ARG A 156 -0.45 -15.97 -13.40
N ALA A 157 0.41 -15.30 -14.16
CA ALA A 157 1.73 -15.82 -14.47
C ALA A 157 2.63 -15.90 -13.23
N LEU A 158 2.60 -14.87 -12.38
CA LEU A 158 3.45 -14.78 -11.19
C LEU A 158 3.03 -15.75 -10.07
N ALA A 159 1.73 -15.90 -9.84
CA ALA A 159 1.19 -16.72 -8.75
C ALA A 159 -0.11 -17.44 -9.18
N PRO A 160 -0.02 -18.51 -10.02
CA PRO A 160 -1.20 -19.22 -10.53
C PRO A 160 -2.14 -19.75 -9.44
N ALA A 161 -1.58 -20.16 -8.29
CA ALA A 161 -2.35 -20.67 -7.15
C ALA A 161 -3.16 -19.58 -6.41
N LEU A 162 -2.82 -18.30 -6.63
CA LEU A 162 -3.49 -17.13 -6.05
C LEU A 162 -4.24 -16.34 -7.12
N ALA A 163 -4.63 -17.01 -8.21
CA ALA A 163 -5.45 -16.40 -9.23
C ALA A 163 -6.84 -16.05 -8.69
N ALA A 164 -7.35 -14.89 -9.10
CA ALA A 164 -8.68 -14.43 -8.76
C ALA A 164 -9.40 -13.90 -10.01
N ASP A 165 -10.72 -13.78 -9.90
CA ASP A 165 -11.63 -13.18 -10.87
C ASP A 165 -12.33 -11.93 -10.31
N ARG A 166 -11.88 -11.45 -9.14
CA ARG A 166 -12.41 -10.27 -8.46
C ARG A 166 -11.30 -9.32 -8.05
N TRP A 167 -11.58 -8.03 -8.20
CA TRP A 167 -10.84 -6.95 -7.57
C TRP A 167 -11.50 -6.58 -6.25
N GLN A 168 -10.69 -6.24 -5.26
CA GLN A 168 -11.12 -5.58 -4.03
C GLN A 168 -10.28 -4.32 -3.80
N CYS A 169 -10.90 -3.26 -3.31
CA CYS A 169 -10.19 -2.07 -2.85
C CYS A 169 -10.84 -1.60 -1.56
N ARG A 170 -10.04 -1.45 -0.49
CA ARG A 170 -10.44 -0.74 0.72
C ARG A 170 -9.65 0.58 0.74
N SER A 171 -10.36 1.70 0.62
CA SER A 171 -9.73 3.02 0.54
C SER A 171 -10.69 4.14 0.90
N TRP A 172 -10.18 5.19 1.55
CA TRP A 172 -10.85 6.49 1.66
C TRP A 172 -11.22 7.10 0.30
N ILE A 173 -10.51 6.74 -0.77
CA ILE A 173 -10.81 7.18 -2.15
C ILE A 173 -12.21 6.70 -2.59
N LEU A 174 -12.74 5.67 -1.96
CA LEU A 174 -14.06 5.12 -2.24
C LEU A 174 -15.20 5.80 -1.46
N ASP A 175 -14.92 6.83 -0.66
CA ASP A 175 -15.94 7.63 0.01
C ASP A 175 -16.91 8.26 -1.02
N PRO A 176 -18.23 7.96 -0.97
CA PRO A 176 -19.21 8.49 -1.92
C PRO A 176 -19.28 10.02 -1.95
N GLY A 177 -18.92 10.66 -0.84
CA GLY A 177 -18.92 12.11 -0.69
C GLY A 177 -17.78 12.82 -1.43
N LEU A 178 -16.78 12.10 -1.96
CA LEU A 178 -15.73 12.71 -2.79
C LEU A 178 -16.27 13.33 -4.07
N ALA A 179 -17.28 12.70 -4.69
CA ALA A 179 -17.91 13.21 -5.92
C ALA A 179 -18.56 14.58 -5.70
N THR A 180 -19.16 14.80 -4.53
CA THR A 180 -19.80 16.07 -4.17
C THR A 180 -18.79 17.20 -4.06
N VAL A 181 -17.59 16.94 -3.53
CA VAL A 181 -16.61 18.00 -3.28
C VAL A 181 -15.61 18.19 -4.43
N LEU A 182 -15.24 17.11 -5.12
CA LEU A 182 -14.29 17.11 -6.24
C LEU A 182 -14.95 17.17 -7.63
N GLY A 183 -16.26 16.97 -7.70
CA GLY A 183 -16.99 16.88 -8.96
C GLY A 183 -16.78 15.54 -9.66
N PRO A 184 -17.67 15.21 -10.61
CA PRO A 184 -17.73 13.88 -11.23
C PRO A 184 -16.52 13.54 -12.11
N ASP A 185 -15.77 14.55 -12.56
CA ASP A 185 -14.68 14.37 -13.51
C ASP A 185 -13.30 14.24 -12.87
N ALA A 186 -13.20 14.44 -11.55
CA ALA A 186 -11.95 14.27 -10.83
C ALA A 186 -11.42 12.84 -10.91
N ASN A 187 -10.11 12.69 -11.08
CA ASN A 187 -9.44 11.39 -11.23
C ASN A 187 -9.77 10.40 -10.09
N LEU A 188 -9.79 10.87 -8.84
CA LEU A 188 -10.18 10.06 -7.67
C LEU A 188 -11.61 9.50 -7.81
N VAL A 189 -12.54 10.33 -8.26
CA VAL A 189 -13.95 9.95 -8.44
C VAL A 189 -14.10 8.97 -9.60
N ARG A 190 -13.36 9.16 -10.70
CA ARG A 190 -13.32 8.21 -11.81
C ARG A 190 -12.74 6.86 -11.37
N PHE A 191 -11.66 6.87 -10.58
CA PHE A 191 -11.09 5.65 -10.00
C PHE A 191 -12.13 4.91 -9.14
N ALA A 192 -12.77 5.62 -8.21
CA ALA A 192 -13.75 5.03 -7.29
C ALA A 192 -14.94 4.38 -8.01
N ARG A 193 -15.41 4.98 -9.13
CA ARG A 193 -16.53 4.45 -9.94
C ARG A 193 -16.28 3.09 -10.58
N ARG A 194 -15.05 2.59 -10.59
CA ARG A 194 -14.73 1.24 -11.07
C ARG A 194 -15.26 0.15 -10.13
N PHE A 195 -15.56 0.51 -8.88
CA PHE A 195 -15.94 -0.43 -7.85
C PHE A 195 -17.42 -0.29 -7.46
N ARG A 196 -18.07 -1.43 -7.21
CA ARG A 196 -19.33 -1.51 -6.49
C ARG A 196 -19.04 -1.56 -4.99
N LEU A 197 -19.55 -0.58 -4.24
CA LEU A 197 -19.34 -0.52 -2.80
C LEU A 197 -20.10 -1.63 -2.07
N ALA A 198 -19.43 -2.23 -1.08
CA ALA A 198 -20.06 -3.03 -0.06
C ALA A 198 -20.89 -2.14 0.89
N PRO A 199 -21.83 -2.72 1.66
CA PRO A 199 -22.50 -1.99 2.74
C PRO A 199 -21.48 -1.32 3.67
N PRO A 200 -21.79 -0.13 4.23
CA PRO A 200 -20.90 0.54 5.17
C PRO A 200 -20.72 -0.32 6.43
N GLY A 201 -19.48 -0.36 6.93
CA GLY A 201 -19.11 -1.00 8.19
C GLY A 201 -19.15 -0.04 9.38
N PRO A 202 -19.16 -0.56 10.62
CA PRO A 202 -19.22 0.26 11.83
C PRO A 202 -17.95 1.09 12.08
N HIS A 203 -16.82 0.71 11.48
CA HIS A 203 -15.52 1.37 11.68
C HIS A 203 -15.11 2.30 10.53
N ASP A 204 -15.86 2.31 9.43
CA ASP A 204 -15.52 3.05 8.21
C ASP A 204 -15.24 4.53 8.48
N GLY A 205 -16.00 5.18 9.36
CA GLY A 205 -15.81 6.60 9.68
C GLY A 205 -14.55 6.91 10.49
N ALA A 206 -14.20 6.07 11.45
CA ALA A 206 -12.99 6.26 12.27
C ALA A 206 -11.73 5.96 11.44
N GLU A 207 -11.75 4.86 10.68
CA GLU A 207 -10.67 4.51 9.74
C GLU A 207 -10.51 5.56 8.64
N GLY A 208 -11.62 6.07 8.10
CA GLY A 208 -11.61 7.03 7.01
C GLY A 208 -10.98 8.36 7.40
N ASP A 209 -11.28 8.87 8.60
CA ASP A 209 -10.65 10.09 9.11
C ASP A 209 -9.11 9.93 9.24
N GLU A 210 -8.64 8.82 9.80
CA GLU A 210 -7.21 8.53 9.93
C GLU A 210 -6.53 8.35 8.57
N SER A 211 -7.17 7.61 7.65
CA SER A 211 -6.69 7.41 6.28
C SER A 211 -6.54 8.74 5.54
N VAL A 212 -7.57 9.60 5.60
CA VAL A 212 -7.54 10.90 4.92
C VAL A 212 -6.46 11.79 5.53
N ALA A 213 -6.30 11.83 6.85
CA ALA A 213 -5.23 12.57 7.50
C ALA A 213 -3.85 12.10 7.00
N LYS A 214 -3.62 10.78 6.98
CA LYS A 214 -2.38 10.17 6.51
C LYS A 214 -2.09 10.49 5.04
N PHE A 215 -3.04 10.26 4.14
CA PHE A 215 -2.77 10.33 2.69
C PHE A 215 -2.92 11.72 2.08
N VAL A 216 -3.79 12.58 2.62
CA VAL A 216 -3.99 13.95 2.11
C VAL A 216 -3.02 14.94 2.76
N PHE A 217 -2.71 14.77 4.05
CA PHE A 217 -1.87 15.72 4.79
C PHE A 217 -0.50 15.16 5.20
N GLY A 218 -0.31 13.84 5.20
CA GLY A 218 0.96 13.22 5.60
C GLY A 218 1.23 13.27 7.11
N VAL A 219 0.20 13.50 7.92
CA VAL A 219 0.33 13.72 9.38
C VAL A 219 -0.80 13.02 10.16
N PRO A 220 -0.64 12.79 11.47
CA PRO A 220 -1.70 12.22 12.31
C PRO A 220 -2.99 13.08 12.32
N LEU A 221 -4.15 12.46 12.54
CA LEU A 221 -5.47 13.10 12.49
C LEU A 221 -5.58 14.38 13.33
N ALA A 222 -5.07 14.37 14.57
CA ALA A 222 -5.11 15.55 15.44
C ALA A 222 -4.35 16.74 14.82
N THR A 223 -3.21 16.49 14.18
CA THR A 223 -2.43 17.51 13.47
C THR A 223 -3.11 17.95 12.18
N ALA A 224 -3.67 17.00 11.41
CA ALA A 224 -4.40 17.30 10.17
C ALA A 224 -5.61 18.22 10.42
N ARG A 225 -6.38 17.98 11.49
CA ARG A 225 -7.54 18.81 11.87
C ARG A 225 -7.18 20.26 12.23
N ALA A 226 -5.95 20.51 12.67
CA ALA A 226 -5.43 21.85 12.96
C ALA A 226 -4.72 22.50 11.75
N SER A 227 -4.68 21.81 10.61
CA SER A 227 -3.99 22.29 9.40
C SER A 227 -4.71 23.47 8.75
N ASN A 228 -3.94 24.34 8.09
CA ASN A 228 -4.42 25.38 7.19
C ASN A 228 -4.08 25.07 5.72
N ALA A 229 -3.89 23.79 5.38
CA ALA A 229 -3.51 23.35 4.04
C ALA A 229 -4.47 23.87 2.97
N SER A 230 -3.89 24.27 1.84
CA SER A 230 -4.61 24.84 0.71
C SER A 230 -4.83 23.81 -0.40
N GLY A 231 -5.78 24.10 -1.28
CA GLY A 231 -6.18 23.22 -2.38
C GLY A 231 -7.57 22.64 -2.18
N ARG A 232 -8.17 22.15 -3.27
CA ARG A 232 -9.57 21.74 -3.28
C ARG A 232 -9.86 20.56 -2.35
N LEU A 233 -9.02 19.52 -2.40
CA LEU A 233 -9.21 18.33 -1.57
C LEU A 233 -8.92 18.60 -0.07
N PRO A 234 -7.75 19.15 0.34
CA PRO A 234 -7.51 19.45 1.75
C PRO A 234 -8.58 20.35 2.36
N ARG A 235 -9.02 21.40 1.64
CA ARG A 235 -10.09 22.28 2.10
C ARG A 235 -11.41 21.54 2.28
N ALA A 236 -11.83 20.74 1.30
CA ALA A 236 -13.04 19.95 1.41
C ALA A 236 -13.01 18.97 2.58
N VAL A 237 -11.84 18.42 2.89
CA VAL A 237 -11.66 17.56 4.05
C VAL A 237 -11.86 18.32 5.36
N LEU A 238 -11.15 19.45 5.51
CA LEU A 238 -11.23 20.31 6.70
C LEU A 238 -12.66 20.83 6.92
N ASP A 239 -13.33 21.26 5.85
CA ASP A 239 -14.71 21.74 5.91
C ASP A 239 -15.68 20.65 6.43
N ARG A 240 -15.49 19.38 6.00
CA ARG A 240 -16.31 18.26 6.49
C ARG A 240 -16.06 17.95 7.96
N TRP A 241 -14.79 17.95 8.40
CA TRP A 241 -14.45 17.75 9.81
C TRP A 241 -14.96 18.89 10.70
N ALA A 242 -14.89 20.14 10.23
CA ALA A 242 -15.39 21.30 10.96
C ALA A 242 -16.92 21.24 11.17
N ALA A 243 -17.65 20.60 10.25
CA ALA A 243 -19.08 20.33 10.37
C ALA A 243 -19.41 19.13 11.29
N GLY A 244 -18.40 18.49 11.91
CA GLY A 244 -18.58 17.32 12.76
C GLY A 244 -18.87 16.02 12.01
N ALA A 245 -18.67 16.00 10.69
CA ALA A 245 -18.85 14.81 9.86
C ALA A 245 -17.52 14.10 9.59
N HIS A 246 -17.62 12.83 9.18
CA HIS A 246 -16.47 11.95 8.95
C HIS A 246 -16.25 11.69 7.46
N TRP A 247 -15.00 11.39 7.11
CA TRP A 247 -14.69 10.66 5.89
C TRP A 247 -14.72 9.16 6.16
N THR A 248 -15.01 8.36 5.13
CA THR A 248 -15.17 6.92 5.27
C THR A 248 -14.14 6.12 4.49
N GLU A 249 -13.53 5.14 5.15
CA GLU A 249 -12.75 4.09 4.53
C GLU A 249 -13.73 3.04 4.00
N ARG A 250 -13.91 2.93 2.69
CA ARG A 250 -14.93 2.05 2.10
C ARG A 250 -14.31 0.88 1.37
N THR A 251 -15.01 -0.25 1.39
CA THR A 251 -14.66 -1.44 0.59
C THR A 251 -15.50 -1.46 -0.69
N GLY A 252 -14.82 -1.62 -1.82
CA GLY A 252 -15.43 -1.77 -3.13
C GLY A 252 -14.90 -3.00 -3.87
N THR A 253 -15.73 -3.58 -4.72
CA THR A 253 -15.39 -4.77 -5.50
C THR A 253 -15.74 -4.59 -6.98
N ALA A 254 -15.02 -5.29 -7.85
CA ALA A 254 -15.31 -5.32 -9.28
C ALA A 254 -14.95 -6.69 -9.87
N PRO A 255 -15.61 -7.15 -10.94
CA PRO A 255 -15.15 -8.33 -11.67
C PRO A 255 -13.84 -8.04 -12.41
N VAL A 256 -13.01 -9.06 -12.57
CA VAL A 256 -11.93 -9.07 -13.55
C VAL A 256 -12.55 -9.38 -14.91
N VAL A 257 -12.45 -8.43 -15.85
CA VAL A 257 -12.93 -8.54 -17.23
C VAL A 257 -11.83 -9.00 -18.17
#